data_AF-M6WQB0-F1
#
_entry.id   AF-M6WQB0-F1
#
_cell.length_a   1.000
_cell.length_b   1.000
_cell.length_c   1.000
_cell.angle_alpha   90.00
_cell.angle_beta   90.00
_cell.angle_gamma   90.00
#
_symmetry.space_group_name_H-M   'P 1'
#
loop_
_entity.id
_entity.type
_entity.pdbx_description
1 polymer ?
#
loop_
_entity_poly.entity_id
_entity_poly.type
_entity_poly.pdbx_seq_one_letter_code
_entity_poly.pdbx_strand_id
1 'polypeptide(L)'
;MIGDKAYDSDRLDENILNNYGTKVIAPHRKGRKQTTQDRRELRRYKRRWKIERLFTWLQNFRRLVVRYEYYDFNFDDFIALGCAILFLRYF
;
A
#
# COMPACT_ATOMS: atom_id res chain seq x y z
N MET A 1 -8.20 -4.64 5.28
CA MET A 1 -6.87 -4.04 5.00
C MET A 1 -6.03 -5.00 4.17
N ILE A 2 -5.19 -4.51 3.25
CA ILE A 2 -4.20 -5.35 2.53
C ILE A 2 -2.85 -5.09 3.19
N GLY A 3 -2.21 -6.14 3.71
CA GLY A 3 -0.95 -6.05 4.43
C GLY A 3 0.17 -6.82 3.74
N ASP A 4 1.41 -6.45 4.03
CA ASP A 4 2.58 -7.24 3.67
C ASP A 4 2.63 -8.56 4.42
N LYS A 5 3.49 -9.46 3.95
CA LYS A 5 3.82 -10.71 4.63
C LYS A 5 4.26 -10.54 6.09
N ALA A 6 4.76 -9.35 6.44
CA ALA A 6 5.10 -9.00 7.82
C ALA A 6 3.88 -9.02 8.75
N TYR A 7 2.70 -8.67 8.23
CA TYR A 7 1.41 -8.65 8.94
C TYR A 7 0.79 -10.03 9.13
N ASP A 8 1.45 -11.11 8.70
CA ASP A 8 1.01 -12.49 8.96
C ASP A 8 1.20 -12.83 10.46
N SER A 9 0.23 -12.42 11.29
CA SER A 9 0.19 -12.68 12.73
C SER A 9 -1.27 -12.83 13.20
N ASP A 10 -1.62 -14.02 13.70
CA ASP A 10 -3.00 -14.33 14.09
C ASP A 10 -3.51 -13.42 15.20
N ARG A 11 -2.68 -13.14 16.21
CA ARG A 11 -3.04 -12.22 17.30
C ARG A 11 -3.27 -10.80 16.82
N LEU A 12 -2.55 -10.36 15.80
CA LEU A 12 -2.73 -9.04 15.20
C LEU A 12 -4.01 -9.00 14.36
N ASP A 13 -4.25 -10.03 13.56
CA ASP A 13 -5.45 -10.16 12.73
C ASP A 13 -6.73 -10.17 13.58
N GLU A 14 -6.72 -10.94 14.69
CA GLU A 14 -7.84 -10.98 15.66
C GLU A 14 -8.06 -9.62 16.32
N ASN A 15 -6.99 -8.95 16.76
CA ASN A 15 -7.08 -7.65 17.39
C ASN A 15 -7.65 -6.59 16.42
N ILE A 16 -7.18 -6.56 15.18
CA ILE A 16 -7.67 -5.64 14.15
C ILE A 16 -9.13 -5.94 13.80
N LEU A 17 -9.51 -7.22 13.73
CA LEU A 17 -10.88 -7.61 13.48
C LEU A 17 -11.81 -7.19 14.62
N ASN A 18 -11.40 -7.39 15.87
CA ASN A 18 -12.21 -7.06 17.04
C ASN A 18 -12.34 -5.54 17.26
N ASN A 19 -11.25 -4.81 17.07
CA ASN A 19 -11.24 -3.36 17.34
C ASN A 19 -11.76 -2.52 16.18
N TYR A 20 -11.56 -2.97 14.92
CA TYR A 20 -11.87 -2.16 13.73
C TYR A 20 -12.81 -2.87 12.75
N GLY A 21 -13.32 -4.06 13.06
CA GLY A 21 -14.21 -4.83 12.17
C GLY A 21 -13.56 -5.18 10.82
N THR A 22 -12.23 -5.07 10.70
CA THR A 22 -11.54 -5.06 9.42
C THR A 22 -10.71 -6.32 9.25
N LYS A 23 -11.01 -7.11 8.22
CA LYS A 23 -10.19 -8.28 7.88
C LYS A 23 -8.88 -7.88 7.22
N VAL A 24 -7.77 -8.43 7.71
CA VAL A 24 -6.45 -8.29 7.09
C VAL A 24 -6.28 -9.35 6.00
N ILE A 25 -5.80 -8.92 4.83
CA ILE A 25 -5.48 -9.77 3.68
C ILE A 25 -3.97 -9.67 3.50
N ALA A 26 -3.24 -10.70 3.91
CA ALA A 26 -1.79 -10.77 3.82
C ALA A 26 -1.34 -12.17 3.36
N PRO A 27 -0.27 -12.28 2.56
CA PRO A 27 0.26 -13.58 2.19
C PRO A 27 0.89 -14.27 3.39
N HIS A 28 0.59 -15.55 3.53
CA HIS A 28 1.16 -16.37 4.60
C HIS A 28 2.68 -16.56 4.48
N ARG A 29 3.35 -16.68 5.62
CA ARG A 29 4.76 -17.06 5.72
C ARG A 29 4.96 -18.53 5.32
N LYS A 30 6.13 -18.83 4.73
CA LYS A 30 6.43 -20.17 4.17
C LYS A 30 6.35 -21.31 5.21
N GLY A 31 6.52 -21.00 6.50
CA GLY A 31 6.46 -21.97 7.61
C GLY A 31 5.09 -22.08 8.31
N ARG A 32 4.05 -21.43 7.79
CA ARG A 32 2.72 -21.45 8.42
C ARG A 32 2.08 -22.83 8.24
N LYS A 33 1.77 -23.49 9.37
CA LYS A 33 1.22 -24.86 9.39
C LYS A 33 -0.29 -24.90 9.11
N GLN A 34 -1.04 -23.85 9.46
CA GLN A 34 -2.48 -23.77 9.22
C GLN A 34 -2.81 -22.59 8.31
N THR A 35 -3.52 -22.86 7.21
CA THR A 35 -3.97 -21.83 6.27
C THR A 35 -5.31 -21.27 6.74
N THR A 36 -5.28 -20.07 7.33
CA THR A 36 -6.49 -19.43 7.88
C THR A 36 -7.24 -18.61 6.82
N GLN A 37 -6.59 -18.25 5.71
CA GLN A 37 -7.21 -17.45 4.66
C GLN A 37 -7.49 -18.25 3.37
N ASP A 38 -8.69 -18.04 2.82
CA ASP A 38 -9.00 -18.44 1.45
C ASP A 38 -8.21 -17.59 0.43
N ARG A 39 -7.48 -18.26 -0.47
CA ARG A 39 -6.63 -17.65 -1.49
C ARG A 39 -7.40 -16.79 -2.51
N ARG A 40 -8.74 -16.82 -2.51
CA ARG A 40 -9.57 -15.95 -3.36
C ARG A 40 -9.37 -14.46 -3.05
N GLU A 41 -9.28 -14.10 -1.77
CA GLU A 41 -9.11 -12.71 -1.33
C GLU A 41 -7.71 -12.16 -1.68
N LEU A 42 -6.70 -13.04 -1.73
CA LEU A 42 -5.32 -12.72 -2.15
C LEU A 42 -5.21 -12.17 -3.58
N ARG A 43 -6.25 -12.32 -4.42
CA ARG A 43 -6.32 -11.62 -5.73
C ARG A 43 -6.27 -10.10 -5.58
N ARG A 44 -6.73 -9.55 -4.45
CA ARG A 44 -6.61 -8.12 -4.14
C ARG A 44 -5.15 -7.74 -3.86
N TYR A 45 -4.45 -8.55 -3.07
CA TYR A 45 -3.01 -8.38 -2.81
C TYR A 45 -2.21 -8.40 -4.13
N LYS A 46 -2.54 -9.28 -5.08
CA LYS A 46 -1.90 -9.32 -6.40
C LYS A 46 -2.03 -8.03 -7.22
N ARG A 47 -2.97 -7.12 -6.91
CA ARG A 47 -3.10 -5.83 -7.62
C ARG A 47 -2.27 -4.72 -7.00
N ARG A 48 -1.65 -4.95 -5.84
CA ARG A 48 -0.84 -3.98 -5.09
C ARG A 48 0.34 -3.44 -5.88
N TRP A 49 0.91 -4.24 -6.79
CA TRP A 49 2.02 -3.81 -7.65
C TRP A 49 1.69 -2.53 -8.45
N LYS A 50 0.42 -2.26 -8.77
CA LYS A 50 0.02 -1.02 -9.47
C LYS A 50 0.27 0.22 -8.61
N ILE A 51 -0.02 0.12 -7.31
CA ILE A 51 0.20 1.20 -6.34
C ILE A 51 1.70 1.35 -6.06
N GLU A 52 2.41 0.25 -5.84
CA GLU A 52 3.87 0.28 -5.65
C GLU A 52 4.58 0.91 -6.85
N ARG A 53 4.16 0.56 -8.07
CA ARG A 53 4.67 1.15 -9.31
C ARG A 53 4.38 2.65 -9.38
N LEU A 54 3.19 3.10 -8.99
CA LEU A 54 2.86 4.52 -8.92
C LEU A 54 3.83 5.26 -7.99
N PHE A 55 4.08 4.73 -6.80
CA PHE A 55 5.05 5.31 -5.87
C PHE A 55 6.47 5.33 -6.43
N THR A 56 6.92 4.27 -7.11
CA THR A 56 8.22 4.27 -7.79
C THR A 56 8.31 5.38 -8.83
N TRP A 57 7.25 5.64 -9.59
CA TRP A 57 7.25 6.74 -10.54
C TRP A 57 7.24 8.11 -9.86
N LEU A 58 6.47 8.28 -8.79
CA LEU A 58 6.46 9.51 -8.01
C LEU A 58 7.83 9.80 -7.38
N GLN A 59 8.56 8.75 -6.96
CA GLN A 59 9.92 8.88 -6.44
C GLN A 59 10.95 9.32 -7.49
N ASN A 60 10.63 9.32 -8.79
CA ASN A 60 11.51 9.96 -9.77
C ASN A 60 11.50 11.49 -9.67
N PHE A 61 10.45 12.08 -9.07
CA PHE A 61 10.40 13.51 -8.83
C PHE A 61 11.13 13.83 -7.51
N ARG A 62 12.35 14.36 -7.60
CA ARG A 62 13.20 14.65 -6.43
C ARG A 62 12.52 15.48 -5.34
N ARG A 63 11.61 16.39 -5.73
CA ARG A 63 10.84 17.26 -4.81
C ARG A 63 9.76 16.50 -4.02
N LEU A 64 9.34 15.32 -4.50
CA LEU A 64 8.41 14.44 -3.78
C LEU A 64 9.13 13.44 -2.89
N VAL A 65 10.39 13.08 -3.20
CA VAL A 65 11.19 12.15 -2.38
C VAL A 65 11.61 12.80 -1.07
N VAL A 66 12.15 14.02 -1.16
CA VAL A 66 12.55 14.80 0.01
C VAL A 66 11.64 16.01 0.09
N ARG A 67 10.91 16.12 1.20
CA ARG A 67 10.05 17.26 1.45
C ARG A 67 10.89 18.48 1.83
N TYR A 68 11.01 19.41 0.89
CA TYR A 68 11.65 20.71 1.10
C TYR A 68 10.65 21.82 1.47
N GLU A 69 9.35 21.57 1.28
CA GLU A 69 8.31 22.56 1.53
C GLU A 69 8.06 22.75 3.03
N TYR A 70 8.02 24.00 3.45
CA TYR A 70 7.68 24.37 4.82
C TYR A 70 6.22 24.04 5.15
N TYR A 71 5.30 24.38 4.23
CA TYR A 71 3.88 24.15 4.41
C TYR A 71 3.42 22.82 3.81
N ASP A 72 2.46 22.17 4.47
CA ASP A 72 1.88 20.90 4.01
C ASP A 72 1.15 21.06 2.67
N PHE A 73 0.38 22.13 2.49
CA PHE A 73 -0.43 22.35 1.28
C PHE A 73 0.42 22.42 0.00
N ASN A 74 1.59 23.06 0.05
CA ASN A 74 2.51 23.11 -1.08
C ASN A 74 2.96 21.71 -1.49
N PHE A 75 3.24 20.85 -0.49
CA PHE A 75 3.65 19.48 -0.76
C PHE A 75 2.51 18.66 -1.38
N ASP A 76 1.28 18.82 -0.89
CA ASP A 76 0.10 18.19 -1.46
C ASP A 76 -0.14 18.62 -2.92
N ASP A 77 0.03 19.92 -3.21
CA ASP A 77 -0.05 20.46 -4.58
C ASP A 77 1.01 19.84 -5.49
N PHE A 78 2.24 19.64 -5.01
CA PHE A 78 3.28 18.95 -5.78
C PHE A 78 2.95 17.47 -6.03
N ILE A 79 2.31 16.78 -5.07
CA ILE A 79 1.84 15.41 -5.29
C ILE A 79 0.79 15.38 -6.39
N ALA A 80 -0.19 16.28 -6.33
CA ALA A 80 -1.23 16.40 -7.34
C ALA A 80 -0.64 16.70 -8.72
N LEU A 81 0.32 17.63 -8.80
CA LEU A 81 1.06 17.94 -10.02
C LEU A 81 1.82 16.71 -10.56
N GLY A 82 2.53 15.97 -9.71
CA GLY A 82 3.26 14.76 -10.08
C GLY A 82 2.34 13.68 -10.65
N CYS A 83 1.16 13.50 -10.04
CA CYS A 83 0.11 12.62 -10.55
C CYS A 83 -0.44 13.08 -11.91
N ALA A 84 -0.68 14.38 -12.10
CA ALA A 84 -1.14 14.94 -13.36
C ALA A 84 -0.13 14.75 -14.49
N ILE A 85 1.16 15.02 -14.24
CA ILE A 85 2.25 14.78 -15.21
C ILE A 85 2.32 13.30 -15.59
N LEU A 86 2.21 12.40 -14.60
CA LEU A 86 2.23 10.98 -14.86
C LEU A 86 1.04 10.55 -15.73
N PHE A 87 -0.15 11.07 -15.44
CA PHE A 87 -1.34 10.79 -16.21
C PHE A 87 -1.20 11.26 -17.67
N LEU A 88 -0.71 12.49 -17.88
CA LEU A 88 -0.47 13.06 -19.22
C LEU A 88 0.61 12.33 -20.00
N ARG A 89 1.61 11.71 -19.34
CA ARG A 89 2.69 10.98 -20.01
C ARG A 89 2.26 9.63 -20.58
N TYR A 90 1.21 9.03 -20.02
CA TYR A 90 0.69 7.73 -20.44
C TYR A 90 -0.51 7.84 -21.39
N PHE A 91 -1.00 9.05 -21.64
CA PHE A 91 -1.93 9.39 -22.72
C PHE A 91 -1.15 9.76 -23.99
#